data_AF-A0A535W099-F1
#
_entry.id   AF-A0A535W099-F1
#
_cell.length_a   1.000
_cell.length_b   1.000
_cell.length_c   1.000
_cell.angle_alpha   90.00
_cell.angle_beta   90.00
_cell.angle_gamma   90.00
#
_symmetry.space_group_name_H-M   'P 1'
#
loop_
_entity.id
_entity.type
_entity.pdbx_description
1 polymer ?
#
loop_
_entity_poly.entity_id
_entity_poly.type
_entity_poly.pdbx_seq_one_letter_code
_entity_poly.pdbx_strand_id
1 'polypeptide(L)'
;MINLALPRPLHVERVPIRVVLITGAISYFLAVGAVFEGFPLWGIVLAALLPWIPMFGMEAIWKYEHYGFYAFFAAAMVLQLGHLAEHATQVGQLLATHGDLSRSRGVFGQLDFEDVHFVWDTGVWLSTCLLLYK
;
A
#
# COMPACT_ATOMS: atom_id res chain seq x y z
N MET A 1 -17.57 3.69 -25.34
CA MET A 1 -16.96 4.58 -24.33
C MET A 1 -16.85 3.79 -23.04
N ILE A 2 -15.63 3.45 -22.62
CA ILE A 2 -15.40 2.75 -21.34
C ILE A 2 -15.56 3.81 -20.25
N ASN A 3 -16.52 3.62 -19.35
CA ASN A 3 -16.69 4.49 -18.20
C ASN A 3 -15.58 4.14 -17.19
N LEU A 4 -14.55 4.98 -17.08
CA LEU A 4 -13.38 4.80 -16.19
C LEU A 4 -13.69 5.09 -14.72
N ALA A 5 -14.96 4.97 -14.31
CA ALA A 5 -15.34 5.12 -12.92
C ALA A 5 -14.67 4.03 -12.08
N LEU A 6 -14.13 4.41 -10.91
CA LEU A 6 -13.59 3.45 -9.97
C LEU A 6 -14.68 2.42 -9.61
N PRO A 7 -14.37 1.11 -9.58
CA PRO A 7 -15.29 0.12 -9.04
C PRO A 7 -15.68 0.47 -7.60
N ARG A 8 -16.96 0.34 -7.25
CA ARG A 8 -17.46 0.60 -5.89
C ARG A 8 -16.64 -0.06 -4.76
N PRO A 9 -16.15 -1.30 -4.90
CA PRO A 9 -15.28 -1.91 -3.89
C PRO A 9 -14.02 -1.08 -3.56
N LEU A 10 -13.53 -0.26 -4.50
CA LEU A 10 -12.37 0.60 -4.34
C LEU A 10 -12.71 2.03 -3.87
N HIS A 11 -13.98 2.39 -3.75
CA HIS A 11 -14.38 3.69 -3.20
C HIS A 11 -14.16 3.75 -1.70
N VAL A 12 -13.96 4.96 -1.15
CA VAL A 12 -14.12 5.20 0.28
C VAL A 12 -15.61 5.43 0.54
N GLU A 13 -16.23 4.60 1.38
CA GLU A 13 -17.69 4.54 1.49
C GLU A 13 -18.19 5.09 2.84
N ARG A 14 -17.50 4.78 3.94
CA ARG A 14 -17.93 5.10 5.30
C ARG A 14 -17.20 6.31 5.88
N VAL A 15 -15.95 6.51 5.50
CA VAL A 15 -15.10 7.56 6.05
C VAL A 15 -15.28 8.86 5.25
N PRO A 16 -15.75 9.95 5.88
CA PRO A 16 -15.90 11.21 5.18
C PRO A 16 -14.53 11.80 4.84
N ILE A 17 -14.43 12.50 3.69
CA ILE A 17 -13.17 13.09 3.21
C ILE A 17 -12.47 13.99 4.24
N ARG A 18 -13.24 14.69 5.09
CA ARG A 18 -12.69 15.50 6.19
C ARG A 18 -11.85 14.66 7.15
N VAL A 19 -12.29 13.45 7.48
CA VAL A 19 -11.54 12.53 8.35
C VAL A 19 -10.26 12.09 7.66
N VAL A 20 -10.31 11.78 6.35
CA VAL A 20 -9.11 11.44 5.56
C VAL A 20 -8.07 12.59 5.61
N LEU A 21 -8.52 13.83 5.41
CA LEU A 21 -7.64 15.01 5.46
C LEU A 21 -7.05 15.24 6.86
N ILE A 22 -7.85 15.09 7.92
CA ILE A 22 -7.37 15.19 9.31
C ILE A 22 -6.36 14.09 9.61
N THR A 23 -6.65 12.84 9.23
CA THR A 23 -5.73 11.71 9.37
C THR A 23 -4.41 11.98 8.65
N GLY A 24 -4.48 12.52 7.42
CA GLY A 24 -3.29 12.92 6.67
C GLY A 24 -2.49 14.03 7.35
N ALA A 25 -3.14 15.04 7.90
CA ALA A 25 -2.46 16.09 8.67
C ALA A 25 -1.79 15.54 9.93
N ILE A 26 -2.48 14.70 10.70
CA ILE A 26 -1.92 14.05 11.90
C ILE A 26 -0.73 13.18 11.52
N SER A 27 -0.87 12.35 10.48
CA SER A 27 0.18 11.50 9.93
C SER A 27 1.43 12.32 9.56
N TYR A 28 1.24 13.45 8.87
CA TYR A 28 2.33 14.36 8.53
C TYR A 28 3.04 14.92 9.76
N PHE A 29 2.30 15.47 10.74
CA PHE A 29 2.91 16.05 11.94
C PHE A 29 3.61 14.99 12.80
N LEU A 30 3.07 13.78 12.90
CA LEU A 30 3.73 12.67 13.60
C LEU A 30 5.02 12.26 12.90
N ALA A 31 5.02 12.14 11.56
CA ALA A 31 6.21 11.80 10.80
C ALA A 31 7.29 12.88 10.95
N VAL A 32 6.91 14.16 10.84
CA VAL A 32 7.82 15.30 11.03
C VAL A 32 8.38 15.33 12.45
N GLY A 33 7.53 15.13 13.46
CA GLY A 33 7.97 15.04 14.86
C GLY A 33 8.97 13.90 15.07
N ALA A 34 8.69 12.71 14.55
CA ALA A 34 9.60 11.56 14.64
C ALA A 34 10.96 11.84 13.97
N VAL A 35 10.98 12.56 12.85
CA VAL A 35 12.22 13.01 12.21
C VAL A 35 13.01 13.96 13.13
N PHE A 36 12.35 14.95 13.73
CA PHE A 36 13.01 15.90 14.63
C PHE A 36 13.56 15.23 15.90
N GLU A 37 12.88 14.22 16.41
CA GLU A 37 13.32 13.41 17.55
C GLU A 37 14.41 12.37 17.19
N GLY A 38 14.84 12.32 15.92
CA GLY A 38 15.90 11.43 15.46
C GLY A 38 15.52 9.95 15.45
N PHE A 39 14.22 9.64 15.27
CA PHE A 39 13.78 8.26 15.20
C PHE A 39 14.42 7.55 13.99
N PRO A 40 14.71 6.24 14.09
CA PRO A 40 15.12 5.46 12.93
C PRO A 40 14.01 5.44 11.87
N LEU A 41 14.36 5.16 10.60
CA LEU A 41 13.43 5.20 9.47
C LEU A 41 12.16 4.37 9.70
N TRP A 42 12.28 3.16 10.25
CA TRP A 42 11.13 2.31 10.55
C TRP A 42 10.18 2.97 11.58
N GLY A 43 10.72 3.72 12.54
CA GLY A 43 9.94 4.44 13.55
C GLY A 43 9.17 5.62 12.95
N ILE A 44 9.79 6.35 12.01
CA ILE A 44 9.15 7.43 11.25
C ILE A 44 8.00 6.86 10.41
N VAL A 45 8.22 5.73 9.72
CA VAL A 45 7.19 5.06 8.93
C VAL A 45 6.03 4.60 9.81
N LEU A 46 6.30 3.99 10.97
CA LEU A 46 5.24 3.61 11.90
C LEU A 46 4.43 4.82 12.40
N ALA A 47 5.11 5.91 12.78
CA ALA A 47 4.45 7.15 13.20
C ALA A 47 3.55 7.73 12.09
N ALA A 48 4.01 7.68 10.84
CA ALA A 48 3.25 8.11 9.68
C ALA A 48 2.02 7.21 9.43
N LEU A 49 2.15 5.89 9.57
CA LEU A 49 1.09 4.93 9.26
C LEU A 49 0.06 4.77 10.39
N LEU A 50 0.44 5.01 11.64
CA LEU A 50 -0.40 4.76 12.81
C LEU A 50 -1.80 5.41 12.73
N PRO A 51 -1.97 6.67 12.31
CA PRO A 51 -3.29 7.31 12.21
C PRO A 51 -4.20 6.66 11.17
N TRP A 52 -3.62 6.00 10.16
CA TRP A 52 -4.37 5.38 9.07
C TRP A 52 -4.97 4.04 9.45
N ILE A 53 -4.43 3.34 10.45
CA ILE A 53 -4.90 2.02 10.92
C ILE A 53 -6.39 2.03 11.26
N PRO A 54 -6.92 2.91 12.14
CA PRO A 54 -8.34 2.92 12.45
C PRO A 54 -9.20 3.27 11.24
N MET A 55 -8.73 4.17 10.38
CA MET A 55 -9.45 4.60 9.19
C MET A 55 -9.60 3.46 8.18
N PHE A 56 -8.50 2.79 7.84
CA PHE A 56 -8.52 1.62 6.95
C PHE A 56 -9.24 0.44 7.58
N GLY A 57 -9.15 0.26 8.91
CA GLY A 57 -9.92 -0.75 9.62
C GLY A 57 -11.43 -0.58 9.46
N MET A 58 -11.94 0.65 9.61
CA MET A 58 -13.38 0.93 9.42
C MET A 58 -13.84 0.68 7.99
N GLU A 59 -13.06 1.08 6.98
CA GLU A 59 -13.37 0.79 5.57
C GLU A 59 -13.29 -0.70 5.26
N ALA A 60 -12.26 -1.39 5.75
CA ALA A 60 -12.08 -2.83 5.54
C ALA A 60 -13.24 -3.64 6.16
N ILE A 61 -13.66 -3.30 7.38
CA ILE A 61 -14.82 -3.92 8.03
C ILE A 61 -16.08 -3.71 7.20
N TRP A 62 -16.37 -2.47 6.80
CA TRP A 62 -17.55 -2.16 5.99
C TRP A 62 -17.52 -2.94 4.67
N LYS A 63 -16.38 -2.99 3.98
CA LYS A 63 -16.25 -3.72 2.71
C LYS A 63 -16.43 -5.22 2.91
N TYR A 64 -15.92 -5.79 3.99
CA TYR A 64 -16.12 -7.20 4.31
C TYR A 64 -17.60 -7.50 4.60
N GLU A 65 -18.30 -6.63 5.33
CA GLU A 65 -19.74 -6.78 5.60
C GLU A 65 -20.59 -6.76 4.31
N HIS A 66 -20.16 -6.03 3.28
CA HIS A 66 -20.94 -5.86 2.03
C HIS A 66 -20.51 -6.79 0.89
N TYR A 67 -19.23 -7.17 0.83
CA TYR A 67 -18.65 -7.95 -0.27
C TYR A 67 -18.00 -9.26 0.19
N GLY A 68 -17.94 -9.55 1.49
CA GLY A 68 -17.29 -10.74 2.03
C GLY A 68 -15.81 -10.84 1.63
N PHE A 69 -15.37 -12.04 1.27
CA PHE A 69 -13.99 -12.30 0.84
C PHE A 69 -13.59 -11.58 -0.45
N TYR A 70 -14.54 -11.11 -1.26
CA TYR A 70 -14.23 -10.30 -2.43
C TYR A 70 -13.55 -8.96 -2.07
N ALA A 71 -13.85 -8.39 -0.89
CA ALA A 71 -13.15 -7.19 -0.40
C ALA A 71 -11.65 -7.45 -0.19
N PHE A 72 -11.31 -8.64 0.31
CA PHE A 72 -9.94 -9.05 0.54
C PHE A 72 -9.20 -9.31 -0.78
N PHE A 73 -9.88 -9.91 -1.77
CA PHE A 73 -9.36 -10.03 -3.13
C PHE A 73 -9.06 -8.66 -3.76
N ALA A 74 -9.98 -7.69 -3.64
CA ALA A 74 -9.77 -6.35 -4.18
C ALA A 74 -8.57 -5.65 -3.53
N ALA A 75 -8.39 -5.80 -2.20
CA ALA A 75 -7.22 -5.27 -1.49
C ALA A 75 -5.91 -5.93 -1.97
N ALA A 76 -5.89 -7.27 -2.08
CA ALA A 76 -4.73 -8.01 -2.58
C ALA A 76 -4.38 -7.61 -4.02
N MET A 77 -5.38 -7.37 -4.87
CA MET A 77 -5.18 -6.89 -6.24
C MET A 77 -4.51 -5.51 -6.27
N VAL A 78 -4.97 -4.56 -5.44
CA VAL A 78 -4.37 -3.21 -5.38
C VAL A 78 -2.91 -3.30 -4.93
N LEU A 79 -2.62 -4.11 -3.92
CA LEU A 79 -1.25 -4.39 -3.49
C LEU A 79 -0.44 -4.95 -4.68
N GLN A 80 -0.92 -5.99 -5.35
CA GLN A 80 -0.19 -6.62 -6.46
C GLN A 80 0.06 -5.65 -7.63
N LEU A 81 -0.88 -4.75 -7.91
CA LEU A 81 -0.68 -3.70 -8.91
C LEU A 81 0.43 -2.72 -8.51
N GLY A 82 0.50 -2.32 -7.24
CA GLY A 82 1.58 -1.48 -6.73
C GLY A 82 2.95 -2.18 -6.82
N HIS A 83 3.01 -3.45 -6.42
CA HIS A 83 4.21 -4.27 -6.51
C HIS A 83 4.70 -4.42 -7.96
N LEU A 84 3.79 -4.73 -8.89
CA LEU A 84 4.11 -4.80 -10.31
C LEU A 84 4.58 -3.46 -10.88
N ALA A 85 3.99 -2.34 -10.45
CA ALA A 85 4.38 -1.01 -10.89
C ALA A 85 5.80 -0.63 -10.43
N GLU A 86 6.20 -1.02 -9.21
CA GLU A 86 7.58 -0.87 -8.73
C GLU A 86 8.56 -1.64 -9.60
N HIS A 87 8.30 -2.92 -9.87
CA HIS A 87 9.16 -3.73 -10.74
C HIS A 87 9.19 -3.21 -12.17
N ALA A 88 8.06 -2.76 -12.72
CA ALA A 88 8.03 -2.14 -14.04
C ALA A 88 8.92 -0.89 -14.07
N THR A 89 8.95 -0.11 -12.99
CA THR A 89 9.84 1.05 -12.86
C THR A 89 11.30 0.62 -12.77
N GLN A 90 11.63 -0.40 -11.96
CA GLN A 90 12.99 -0.92 -11.85
C GLN A 90 13.52 -1.44 -13.20
N VAL A 91 12.71 -2.22 -13.93
CA VAL A 91 13.08 -2.71 -15.28
C VAL A 91 13.23 -1.55 -16.25
N GLY A 92 12.34 -0.55 -16.20
CA GLY A 92 12.45 0.65 -17.03
C GLY A 92 13.73 1.44 -16.74
N GLN A 93 14.08 1.61 -15.46
CA GLN A 93 15.34 2.22 -15.03
C GLN A 93 16.54 1.42 -15.55
N LEU A 94 16.53 0.09 -15.39
CA LEU A 94 17.62 -0.79 -15.83
C LEU A 94 17.88 -0.69 -17.34
N LEU A 95 16.81 -0.65 -18.13
CA LEU A 95 16.90 -0.48 -19.58
C LEU A 95 17.47 0.90 -19.93
N ALA A 96 17.00 1.97 -19.25
CA ALA A 96 17.47 3.33 -19.49
C ALA A 96 18.92 3.56 -19.03
N THR A 97 19.40 2.80 -18.05
CA THR A 97 20.75 2.91 -17.48
C THR A 97 21.71 1.86 -18.04
N HIS A 98 21.35 1.19 -19.13
CA HIS A 98 22.20 0.19 -19.81
C HIS A 98 22.65 -0.96 -18.88
N GLY A 99 21.79 -1.39 -17.98
CA GLY A 99 22.07 -2.51 -17.07
C GLY A 99 22.66 -2.12 -15.72
N ASP A 100 22.75 -0.83 -15.38
CA ASP A 100 23.22 -0.40 -14.06
C ASP A 100 22.15 -0.62 -12.97
N LEU A 101 22.32 -1.73 -12.25
CA LEU A 101 21.47 -2.13 -11.13
C LEU A 101 21.48 -1.10 -9.98
N SER A 102 22.58 -0.39 -9.76
CA SER A 102 22.66 0.60 -8.67
C SER A 102 21.70 1.77 -8.86
N ARG A 103 21.24 1.97 -10.09
CA ARG A 103 20.30 3.03 -10.49
C ARG A 103 18.87 2.52 -10.74
N SER A 104 18.61 1.25 -10.48
CA SER A 104 17.35 0.57 -10.78
C SER A 104 16.59 0.24 -9.49
N ARG A 105 16.26 1.26 -8.71
CA ARG A 105 15.70 1.15 -7.35
C ARG A 105 14.17 1.25 -7.29
N GLY A 106 13.48 1.51 -8.39
CA GLY A 106 12.03 1.72 -8.40
C GLY A 106 11.64 3.17 -8.06
N VAL A 107 10.36 3.40 -7.75
CA VAL A 107 9.88 4.72 -7.29
C VAL A 107 10.17 4.86 -5.80
N PHE A 108 9.87 3.82 -5.02
CA PHE A 108 10.19 3.75 -3.61
C PHE A 108 11.37 2.79 -3.37
N GLY A 109 12.60 3.31 -3.42
CA GLY A 109 13.84 2.51 -3.31
C GLY A 109 14.04 1.68 -2.03
N GLN A 110 13.18 1.84 -1.03
CA GLN A 110 13.12 1.00 0.16
C GLN A 110 12.25 -0.26 -0.02
N LEU A 111 11.45 -0.34 -1.09
CA LEU A 111 10.76 -1.56 -1.49
C LEU A 111 11.70 -2.52 -2.23
N ASP A 112 12.83 -2.03 -2.73
CA ASP A 112 13.90 -2.80 -3.37
C ASP A 112 14.85 -3.47 -2.34
N PHE A 113 14.26 -4.19 -1.37
CA PHE A 113 14.97 -5.05 -0.42
C PHE A 113 14.37 -6.45 -0.46
N GLU A 114 15.22 -7.48 -0.46
CA GLU A 114 14.79 -8.88 -0.58
C GLU A 114 13.78 -9.28 0.50
N ASP A 115 14.00 -8.85 1.76
CA ASP A 115 13.10 -9.16 2.86
C ASP A 115 11.68 -8.60 2.64
N VAL A 116 11.56 -7.45 1.97
CA VAL A 116 10.26 -6.86 1.62
C VAL A 116 9.56 -7.75 0.59
N HIS A 117 10.26 -8.20 -0.44
CA HIS A 117 9.71 -9.11 -1.44
C HIS A 117 9.29 -10.44 -0.82
N PHE A 118 10.15 -11.02 0.03
CA PHE A 118 9.85 -12.27 0.71
C PHE A 118 8.55 -12.20 1.52
N VAL A 119 8.39 -11.15 2.33
CA VAL A 119 7.17 -10.93 3.13
C VAL A 119 5.96 -10.66 2.23
N TRP A 120 6.13 -9.83 1.21
CA TRP A 120 5.05 -9.48 0.28
C TRP A 120 4.54 -10.69 -0.50
N ASP A 121 5.43 -11.42 -1.16
CA ASP A 121 5.08 -12.58 -1.97
C ASP A 121 4.48 -13.67 -1.09
N THR A 122 5.06 -13.96 0.07
CA THR A 122 4.49 -14.91 1.04
C THR A 122 3.08 -14.47 1.46
N GLY A 123 2.89 -13.17 1.74
CA GLY A 123 1.59 -12.60 2.08
C GLY A 123 0.56 -12.77 0.97
N VAL A 124 0.94 -12.54 -0.28
CA VAL A 124 0.09 -12.73 -1.47
C VAL A 124 -0.26 -14.20 -1.67
N TRP A 125 0.70 -15.11 -1.50
CA TRP A 125 0.47 -16.55 -1.58
C TRP A 125 -0.54 -17.02 -0.54
N LEU A 126 -0.33 -16.66 0.74
CA LEU A 126 -1.25 -17.01 1.82
C LEU A 126 -2.63 -16.41 1.61
N SER A 127 -2.69 -15.15 1.14
CA SER A 127 -3.94 -14.47 0.81
C SER A 127 -4.71 -15.19 -0.30
N THR A 128 -4.01 -15.63 -1.34
CA THR A 128 -4.59 -16.40 -2.45
C THR A 128 -5.09 -17.75 -1.98
N CYS A 129 -4.32 -18.47 -1.17
CA CYS A 129 -4.76 -19.74 -0.56
C CYS A 129 -6.04 -19.55 0.28
N LEU A 130 -6.10 -18.48 1.08
CA LEU A 130 -7.30 -18.16 1.87
C LEU A 130 -8.50 -17.87 0.97
N LEU A 131 -8.32 -17.11 -0.11
CA LEU A 131 -9.38 -16.79 -1.07
C LEU A 131 -9.88 -18.03 -1.83
N LEU A 132 -9.00 -18.98 -2.15
CA LEU A 132 -9.39 -20.24 -2.80
C LEU A 132 -10.13 -21.19 -1.85
N TYR A 133 -9.85 -21.11 -0.55
CA TYR A 133 -10.49 -21.93 0.47
C TYR A 133 -11.91 -21.45 0.82
N LYS A 134 -12.23 -20.18 0.56
CA LYS A 134 -13.45 -19.49 1.02
C LYS A 134 -14.48 -19.34 -0.08
#